data_AF-A0A2S9CXI9-F1
#
_entry.id   AF-A0A2S9CXI9-F1
#
_cell.length_a   1.000
_cell.length_b   1.000
_cell.length_c   1.000
_cell.angle_alpha   90.00
_cell.angle_beta   90.00
_cell.angle_gamma   90.00
#
_symmetry.space_group_name_H-M   'P 1'
#
loop_
_entity.id
_entity.type
_entity.pdbx_description
1 polymer ?
#
loop_
_entity_poly.entity_id
_entity_poly.type
_entity_poly.pdbx_seq_one_letter_code
_entity_poly.pdbx_strand_id
1 'polypeptide(L)'
;MERETIDYIIRYFGKLMTENEALALNNHMYTSKSSENAYLRNLMMERGWIKSDPEITKLLENGNEAFRQNVVMRILTETPEKVFFNNCPKCNKLARTPYAKQCRHCGYSWHDVTAKFKIDSVFQLTNRSFYLLGEIIEGEIHPGQLMDLTVLGLHKKITIGSIELADRINNGKPWNGIGLGTNELTEEEKQHLKQKSFLNPIINISQS
;
A
#
# COMPACT_ATOMS: atom_id res chain seq x y z
N MET A 1 -18.11 5.13 -0.21
CA MET A 1 -16.88 4.33 0.00
C MET A 1 -17.06 2.99 -0.67
N GLU A 2 -16.07 2.46 -1.36
CA GLU A 2 -16.19 1.16 -2.03
C GLU A 2 -16.26 0.00 -1.02
N ARG A 3 -17.03 -1.04 -1.35
CA ARG A 3 -17.20 -2.23 -0.49
C ARG A 3 -15.86 -2.90 -0.16
N GLU A 4 -14.94 -2.96 -1.12
CA GLU A 4 -13.61 -3.54 -0.93
C GLU A 4 -12.81 -2.81 0.16
N THR A 5 -12.87 -1.47 0.20
CA THR A 5 -12.21 -0.66 1.23
C THR A 5 -12.79 -0.93 2.62
N ILE A 6 -14.12 -1.02 2.73
CA ILE A 6 -14.80 -1.32 4.00
C ILE A 6 -14.39 -2.70 4.51
N ASP A 7 -14.43 -3.71 3.64
CA ASP A 7 -14.05 -5.08 3.96
C ASP A 7 -12.58 -5.16 4.41
N TYR A 8 -11.69 -4.42 3.75
CA TYR A 8 -10.27 -4.36 4.10
C TYR A 8 -10.04 -3.77 5.49
N ILE A 9 -10.66 -2.63 5.80
CA ILE A 9 -10.49 -1.97 7.10
C ILE A 9 -11.05 -2.84 8.22
N ILE A 10 -12.29 -3.32 8.09
CA ILE A 10 -12.91 -4.20 9.10
C ILE A 10 -12.05 -5.43 9.36
N ARG A 11 -11.50 -6.04 8.30
CA ARG A 11 -10.74 -7.29 8.41
C ARG A 11 -9.36 -7.12 9.04
N TYR A 12 -8.61 -6.10 8.63
CA TYR A 12 -7.19 -5.98 8.99
C TYR A 12 -6.92 -4.91 10.05
N PHE A 13 -7.85 -3.99 10.25
CA PHE A 13 -7.78 -2.93 11.24
C PHE A 13 -8.91 -3.05 12.26
N GLY A 14 -9.57 -4.20 12.36
CA GLY A 14 -10.63 -4.47 13.34
C GLY A 14 -10.21 -4.27 14.80
N LYS A 15 -8.91 -4.29 15.10
CA LYS A 15 -8.36 -3.91 16.41
C LYS A 15 -8.58 -2.44 16.79
N LEU A 16 -8.96 -1.59 15.83
CA LEU A 16 -9.30 -0.18 16.04
C LEU A 16 -10.80 0.02 16.33
N MET A 17 -11.59 -1.05 16.29
CA MET A 17 -13.00 -1.03 16.67
C MET A 17 -13.13 -0.87 18.18
N THR A 18 -14.20 -0.22 18.63
CA THR A 18 -14.57 -0.24 20.05
C THR A 18 -15.03 -1.65 20.45
N GLU A 19 -15.09 -1.92 21.75
CA GLU A 19 -15.60 -3.20 22.26
C GLU A 19 -17.02 -3.48 21.76
N ASN A 20 -17.91 -2.49 21.82
CA ASN A 20 -19.29 -2.62 21.35
C ASN A 20 -19.37 -2.87 19.84
N GLU A 21 -18.55 -2.20 19.03
CA GLU A 21 -18.49 -2.44 17.59
C GLU A 21 -17.99 -3.86 17.28
N ALA A 22 -16.94 -4.32 17.97
CA ALA A 22 -16.41 -5.67 17.77
C ALA A 22 -17.44 -6.74 18.17
N LEU A 23 -18.15 -6.51 19.28
CA LEU A 23 -19.26 -7.35 19.72
C LEU A 23 -20.42 -7.35 18.71
N ALA A 24 -20.81 -6.18 18.19
CA ALA A 24 -21.88 -6.07 17.19
C ALA A 24 -21.55 -6.79 15.89
N LEU A 25 -20.31 -6.68 15.39
CA LEU A 25 -19.85 -7.40 14.21
C LEU A 25 -19.89 -8.93 14.40
N ASN A 26 -19.43 -9.41 15.55
CA ASN A 26 -19.48 -10.83 15.89
C ASN A 26 -20.93 -11.33 16.03
N ASN A 27 -21.77 -10.56 16.70
CA ASN A 27 -23.18 -10.88 16.89
C ASN A 27 -23.90 -11.06 15.56
N HIS A 28 -23.71 -10.14 14.62
CA HIS A 28 -24.26 -10.26 13.27
C HIS A 28 -23.75 -11.53 12.55
N MET A 29 -22.45 -11.82 12.64
CA MET A 29 -21.86 -13.04 12.04
C MET A 29 -22.49 -14.32 12.61
N TYR A 30 -22.61 -14.43 13.93
CA TYR A 30 -23.19 -15.62 14.57
C TYR A 30 -24.68 -15.76 14.29
N THR A 31 -25.43 -14.65 14.37
CA THR A 31 -26.86 -14.59 14.02
C THR A 31 -27.09 -15.06 12.60
N SER A 32 -26.25 -14.64 11.65
CA SER A 32 -26.33 -15.07 10.25
C SER A 32 -25.97 -16.54 10.07
N LYS A 33 -24.93 -17.06 10.75
CA LYS A 33 -24.53 -18.48 10.65
C LYS A 33 -25.52 -19.45 11.28
N SER A 34 -26.31 -18.99 12.24
CA SER A 34 -27.25 -19.82 12.99
C SER A 34 -28.71 -19.56 12.58
N SER A 35 -28.98 -18.81 11.50
CA SER A 35 -30.33 -18.38 11.13
C SER A 35 -31.28 -19.56 10.87
N GLU A 36 -30.75 -20.66 10.34
CA GLU A 36 -31.52 -21.86 9.96
C GLU A 36 -31.41 -22.99 11.00
N ASN A 37 -30.63 -22.81 12.07
CA ASN A 37 -30.38 -23.84 13.06
C ASN A 37 -30.64 -23.32 14.48
N ALA A 38 -31.86 -23.55 14.97
CA ALA A 38 -32.32 -23.09 16.28
C ALA A 38 -31.48 -23.65 17.44
N TYR A 39 -31.04 -24.91 17.35
CA TYR A 39 -30.17 -25.52 18.36
C TYR A 39 -28.82 -24.80 18.42
N LEU A 40 -28.19 -24.58 17.26
CA LEU A 40 -26.93 -23.84 17.17
C LEU A 40 -27.07 -22.40 17.68
N ARG A 41 -28.19 -21.74 17.34
CA ARG A 41 -28.50 -20.38 17.80
C ARG A 41 -28.57 -20.30 19.32
N ASN A 42 -29.34 -21.20 19.94
CA ASN A 42 -29.49 -21.24 21.39
C ASN A 42 -28.15 -21.51 22.08
N LEU A 43 -27.36 -22.46 21.57
CA LEU A 43 -26.01 -22.73 22.07
C LEU A 43 -25.08 -21.49 21.98
N MET A 44 -25.16 -20.73 20.90
CA MET A 44 -24.38 -19.49 20.73
C MET A 44 -24.85 -18.37 21.68
N MET A 45 -26.15 -18.30 21.98
CA MET A 45 -26.69 -17.37 22.99
C MET A 45 -26.26 -17.77 24.41
N GLU A 46 -26.35 -19.05 24.77
CA GLU A 46 -25.91 -19.57 26.07
C GLU A 46 -24.41 -19.31 26.33
N ARG A 47 -23.58 -19.40 25.28
CA ARG A 47 -22.15 -19.07 25.34
C ARG A 47 -21.85 -17.57 25.33
N GLY A 48 -22.86 -16.71 25.22
CA GLY A 48 -22.71 -15.27 25.18
C GLY A 48 -22.10 -14.73 23.88
N TRP A 49 -22.08 -15.53 22.80
CA TRP A 49 -21.59 -15.10 21.48
C TRP A 49 -22.62 -14.27 20.71
N ILE A 50 -23.91 -14.52 20.98
CA ILE A 50 -25.02 -13.66 20.57
C ILE A 50 -25.56 -12.99 21.83
N LYS A 51 -25.38 -11.68 21.94
CA LYS A 51 -25.87 -10.85 23.05
C LYS A 51 -26.99 -9.93 22.60
N SER A 52 -28.07 -9.89 23.38
CA SER A 52 -29.14 -8.90 23.20
C SER A 52 -28.88 -7.68 24.09
N ASP A 53 -27.78 -6.98 23.82
CA ASP A 53 -27.44 -5.73 24.50
C ASP A 53 -28.10 -4.55 23.74
N PRO A 54 -28.84 -3.64 24.41
CA PRO A 54 -29.43 -2.46 23.78
C PRO A 54 -28.44 -1.63 22.96
N GLU A 55 -27.18 -1.51 23.39
CA GLU A 55 -26.14 -0.76 22.66
C GLU A 55 -25.74 -1.47 21.36
N ILE A 56 -25.67 -2.80 21.37
CA ILE A 56 -25.39 -3.60 20.17
C ILE A 56 -26.57 -3.53 19.20
N THR A 57 -27.81 -3.59 19.71
CA THR A 57 -29.01 -3.46 18.90
C THR A 57 -29.07 -2.09 18.21
N LYS A 58 -28.72 -1.02 18.93
CA LYS A 58 -28.65 0.34 18.38
C LYS A 58 -27.60 0.45 17.26
N LEU A 59 -26.41 -0.13 17.44
CA LEU A 59 -25.37 -0.14 16.40
C LEU A 59 -25.83 -0.83 15.10
N LEU A 60 -26.73 -1.81 15.19
CA LEU A 60 -27.22 -2.61 14.07
C LEU A 60 -28.59 -2.14 13.54
N GLU A 61 -29.18 -1.07 14.07
CA GLU A 61 -30.56 -0.63 13.78
C GLU A 61 -30.80 -0.32 12.29
N ASN A 62 -29.78 0.25 11.63
CA ASN A 62 -29.81 0.63 10.21
C ASN A 62 -29.27 -0.50 9.31
N GLY A 63 -29.11 -1.70 9.84
CA GLY A 63 -28.57 -2.86 9.14
C GLY A 63 -27.04 -2.93 9.14
N ASN A 64 -26.53 -4.11 8.81
CA ASN A 64 -25.09 -4.43 8.88
C ASN A 64 -24.25 -3.61 7.89
N GLU A 65 -24.77 -3.26 6.71
CA GLU A 65 -24.01 -2.46 5.74
C GLU A 65 -23.78 -1.03 6.24
N ALA A 66 -24.81 -0.37 6.76
CA ALA A 66 -24.71 0.95 7.38
C ALA A 66 -23.80 0.92 8.62
N PHE A 67 -23.95 -0.09 9.48
CA PHE A 67 -23.06 -0.32 10.62
C PHE A 67 -21.59 -0.37 10.20
N ARG A 68 -21.24 -1.21 9.23
CA ARG A 68 -19.85 -1.37 8.75
C ARG A 68 -19.30 -0.08 8.15
N GLN A 69 -20.12 0.67 7.42
CA GLN A 69 -19.73 1.98 6.89
C GLN A 69 -19.45 2.99 8.01
N ASN A 70 -20.31 3.05 9.03
CA ASN A 70 -20.16 3.97 10.17
C ASN A 70 -18.89 3.67 10.97
N VAL A 71 -18.63 2.40 11.27
CA VAL A 71 -17.40 1.96 11.95
C VAL A 71 -16.16 2.41 11.18
N VAL A 72 -16.13 2.15 9.87
CA VAL A 72 -14.99 2.50 9.04
C VAL A 72 -14.80 4.01 8.95
N MET A 73 -15.91 4.76 8.84
CA MET A 73 -15.87 6.22 8.84
C MET A 73 -15.28 6.75 10.14
N ARG A 74 -15.75 6.25 11.29
CA ARG A 74 -15.19 6.59 12.60
C ARG A 74 -13.70 6.30 12.68
N ILE A 75 -13.26 5.09 12.32
CA ILE A 75 -11.84 4.69 12.35
C ILE A 75 -10.98 5.65 11.52
N LEU A 76 -11.44 6.02 10.33
CA LEU A 76 -10.73 6.95 9.44
C LEU A 76 -10.75 8.39 9.93
N THR A 77 -11.77 8.80 10.68
CA THR A 77 -11.85 10.15 11.27
C THR A 77 -11.03 10.27 12.55
N GLU A 78 -11.09 9.28 13.43
CA GLU A 78 -10.46 9.33 14.76
C GLU A 78 -9.02 8.83 14.78
N THR A 79 -8.66 7.90 13.89
CA THR A 79 -7.32 7.27 13.86
C THR A 79 -6.78 7.07 12.43
N PRO A 80 -6.78 8.12 11.57
CA PRO A 80 -6.33 8.01 10.19
C PRO A 80 -4.88 7.50 10.06
N GLU A 81 -4.01 7.88 11.00
CA GLU A 81 -2.58 7.55 11.01
C GLU A 81 -2.28 6.07 11.21
N LYS A 82 -3.24 5.31 11.76
CA LYS A 82 -3.10 3.87 12.00
C LYS A 82 -3.59 3.03 10.83
N VAL A 83 -4.31 3.62 9.88
CA VAL A 83 -4.85 2.93 8.72
C VAL A 83 -3.97 3.21 7.51
N PHE A 84 -3.51 2.14 6.86
CA PHE A 84 -2.74 2.24 5.63
C PHE A 84 -3.27 1.26 4.60
N PHE A 85 -3.16 1.64 3.33
CA PHE A 85 -3.58 0.83 2.20
C PHE A 85 -2.35 0.32 1.45
N ASN A 86 -2.22 -1.00 1.40
CA ASN A 86 -1.24 -1.62 0.53
C ASN A 86 -1.82 -1.70 -0.89
N ASN A 87 -1.45 -0.76 -1.75
CA ASN A 87 -1.84 -0.75 -3.15
C ASN A 87 -0.74 -1.36 -4.02
N CYS A 88 -1.15 -2.05 -5.08
CA CYS A 88 -0.21 -2.59 -6.06
C CYS A 88 0.58 -1.44 -6.71
N PRO A 89 1.92 -1.46 -6.70
CA PRO A 89 2.71 -0.40 -7.31
C PRO A 89 2.57 -0.33 -8.84
N LYS A 90 2.11 -1.42 -9.49
CA LYS A 90 1.88 -1.47 -10.94
C LYS A 90 0.51 -0.98 -11.38
N CYS A 91 -0.57 -1.36 -10.69
CA CYS A 91 -1.94 -1.04 -11.12
C CYS A 91 -2.74 -0.18 -10.13
N ASN A 92 -2.12 0.21 -9.02
CA ASN A 92 -2.69 1.01 -7.94
C ASN A 92 -3.96 0.46 -7.28
N LYS A 93 -4.35 -0.78 -7.57
CA LYS A 93 -5.48 -1.45 -6.92
C LYS A 93 -5.09 -1.98 -5.54
N LEU A 94 -6.06 -2.01 -4.62
CA LEU A 94 -5.87 -2.49 -3.26
C LEU A 94 -5.43 -3.95 -3.25
N ALA A 95 -4.35 -4.24 -2.52
CA ALA A 95 -3.86 -5.60 -2.36
C ALA A 95 -4.73 -6.38 -1.37
N ARG A 96 -4.63 -7.71 -1.40
CA ARG A 96 -5.50 -8.60 -0.61
C ARG A 96 -5.38 -8.39 0.89
N THR A 97 -4.18 -8.06 1.38
CA THR A 97 -3.85 -7.85 2.79
C THR A 97 -2.87 -6.67 2.91
N PRO A 98 -2.69 -6.06 4.11
CA PRO A 98 -1.67 -5.05 4.35
C PRO A 98 -0.24 -5.51 4.05
N TYR A 99 0.02 -6.81 4.16
CA TYR A 99 1.36 -7.38 3.99
C TYR A 99 1.54 -8.12 2.65
N ALA A 100 0.55 -8.06 1.76
CA ALA A 100 0.62 -8.76 0.48
C ALA A 100 1.79 -8.24 -0.36
N LYS A 101 2.56 -9.17 -0.93
CA LYS A 101 3.65 -8.87 -1.87
C LYS A 101 3.36 -9.30 -3.31
N GLN A 102 2.10 -9.60 -3.61
CA GLN A 102 1.65 -9.94 -4.95
C GLN A 102 0.24 -9.39 -5.20
N CYS A 103 0.04 -8.80 -6.37
CA CYS A 103 -1.24 -8.24 -6.77
C CYS A 103 -2.19 -9.33 -7.25
N ARG A 104 -3.37 -9.42 -6.64
CA ARG A 104 -4.46 -10.31 -7.08
C ARG A 104 -5.11 -9.90 -8.42
N HIS A 105 -4.91 -8.65 -8.86
CA HIS A 105 -5.56 -8.10 -10.04
C HIS A 105 -4.69 -8.18 -11.30
N CYS A 106 -3.38 -7.91 -11.19
CA CYS A 106 -2.47 -7.89 -12.34
C CYS A 106 -1.31 -8.89 -12.21
N GLY A 107 -1.25 -9.68 -11.14
CA GLY A 107 -0.20 -10.68 -10.91
C GLY A 107 1.17 -10.13 -10.52
N TYR A 108 1.37 -8.81 -10.53
CA TYR A 108 2.66 -8.19 -10.21
C TYR A 108 3.15 -8.62 -8.82
N SER A 109 4.41 -9.06 -8.74
CA SER A 109 5.06 -9.54 -7.53
C SER A 109 6.16 -8.57 -7.11
N TRP A 110 6.17 -8.20 -5.83
CA TRP A 110 7.19 -7.37 -5.19
C TRP A 110 7.77 -8.05 -3.95
N HIS A 111 7.89 -9.38 -3.99
CA HIS A 111 8.51 -10.18 -2.92
C HIS A 111 9.96 -9.79 -2.68
N ASP A 112 10.68 -9.54 -3.77
CA ASP A 112 12.13 -9.34 -3.78
C ASP A 112 12.53 -7.88 -3.61
N VAL A 113 11.59 -6.98 -3.26
CA VAL A 113 11.88 -5.58 -3.00
C VAL A 113 12.71 -5.47 -1.72
N THR A 114 13.90 -4.91 -1.85
CA THR A 114 14.89 -4.74 -0.78
C THR A 114 15.16 -3.29 -0.43
N ALA A 115 14.84 -2.35 -1.31
CA ALA A 115 14.97 -0.92 -1.02
C ALA A 115 13.91 -0.09 -1.75
N LYS A 116 13.72 1.15 -1.30
CA LYS A 116 12.89 2.17 -1.95
C LYS A 116 13.72 3.42 -2.19
N PHE A 117 13.61 3.96 -3.39
CA PHE A 117 14.37 5.12 -3.83
C PHE A 117 13.43 6.21 -4.34
N LYS A 118 13.54 7.41 -3.79
CA LYS A 118 12.76 8.57 -4.19
C LYS A 118 13.56 9.36 -5.21
N ILE A 119 13.05 9.48 -6.43
CA ILE A 119 13.73 10.15 -7.53
C ILE A 119 13.39 11.63 -7.49
N ASP A 120 14.39 12.48 -7.46
CA ASP A 120 14.24 13.94 -7.53
C ASP A 120 14.46 14.46 -8.95
N SER A 121 15.32 13.81 -9.74
CA SER A 121 15.57 14.20 -11.14
C SER A 121 16.26 13.09 -11.91
N VAL A 122 16.34 13.26 -13.23
CA VAL A 122 17.12 12.39 -14.11
C VAL A 122 18.11 13.22 -14.91
N PHE A 123 19.29 12.67 -15.19
CA PHE A 123 20.27 13.34 -16.04
C PHE A 123 21.17 12.32 -16.73
N GLN A 124 21.87 12.77 -17.76
CA GLN A 124 22.89 11.99 -18.45
C GLN A 124 24.00 12.93 -18.87
N LEU A 125 25.23 12.60 -18.49
CA LEU A 125 26.42 13.26 -19.02
C LEU A 125 26.84 12.57 -20.32
N THR A 126 27.41 13.34 -21.25
CA THR A 126 27.92 12.81 -22.52
C THR A 126 28.86 11.63 -22.27
N ASN A 127 28.62 10.51 -22.97
CA ASN A 127 29.38 9.26 -22.84
C ASN A 127 29.36 8.60 -21.44
N ARG A 128 28.40 8.96 -20.58
CA ARG A 128 28.17 8.26 -19.30
C ARG A 128 26.80 7.59 -19.28
N SER A 129 26.61 6.77 -18.26
CA SER A 129 25.32 6.16 -17.94
C SER A 129 24.23 7.21 -17.74
N PHE A 130 22.99 6.78 -17.91
CA PHE A 130 21.83 7.57 -17.54
C PHE A 130 21.59 7.41 -16.05
N TYR A 131 21.46 8.51 -15.31
CA TYR A 131 21.34 8.50 -13.85
C TYR A 131 19.97 8.97 -13.39
N LEU A 132 19.41 8.25 -12.43
CA LEU A 132 18.27 8.67 -11.64
C LEU A 132 18.82 9.21 -10.31
N LEU A 133 18.67 10.51 -10.08
CA LEU A 133 19.12 11.21 -8.87
C LEU A 133 18.02 11.22 -7.82
N GLY A 134 18.38 11.00 -6.57
CA GLY A 134 17.40 10.93 -5.50
C GLY A 134 17.98 10.51 -4.14
N GLU A 135 17.08 10.05 -3.29
CA GLU A 135 17.36 9.67 -1.91
C GLU A 135 16.86 8.25 -1.62
N ILE A 136 17.64 7.50 -0.83
CA ILE A 136 17.20 6.21 -0.29
C ILE A 136 16.19 6.47 0.83
N ILE A 137 14.98 5.96 0.67
CA ILE A 137 13.91 6.09 1.67
C ILE A 137 13.92 4.90 2.65
N GLU A 138 14.28 3.72 2.15
CA GLU A 138 14.25 2.48 2.91
C GLU A 138 15.23 1.48 2.29
N GLY A 139 15.93 0.70 3.12
CA GLY A 139 16.79 -0.40 2.69
C GLY A 139 18.19 0.02 2.22
N GLU A 140 18.93 -0.95 1.70
CA GLU A 140 20.28 -0.76 1.15
C GLU A 140 20.28 -1.03 -0.36
N ILE A 141 20.97 -0.15 -1.10
CA ILE A 141 21.08 -0.24 -2.56
C ILE A 141 22.51 -0.60 -2.95
N HIS A 142 22.65 -1.60 -3.80
CA HIS A 142 23.93 -2.06 -4.34
C HIS A 142 23.88 -2.18 -5.87
N PRO A 143 25.01 -2.01 -6.58
CA PRO A 143 25.10 -2.36 -8.00
C PRO A 143 24.66 -3.82 -8.25
N GLY A 144 24.01 -4.05 -9.39
CA GLY A 144 23.44 -5.34 -9.77
C GLY A 144 21.98 -5.53 -9.35
N GLN A 145 21.44 -4.74 -8.42
CA GLN A 145 20.01 -4.76 -8.12
C GLN A 145 19.17 -4.16 -9.26
N LEU A 146 17.87 -4.46 -9.26
CA LEU A 146 16.92 -4.03 -10.28
C LEU A 146 16.07 -2.85 -9.81
N MET A 147 16.07 -1.76 -10.57
CA MET A 147 15.14 -0.64 -10.41
C MET A 147 13.85 -0.90 -11.17
N ASP A 148 12.71 -0.87 -10.49
CA ASP A 148 11.39 -0.94 -11.12
C ASP A 148 10.90 0.44 -11.56
N LEU A 149 10.92 0.68 -12.88
CA LEU A 149 10.51 1.95 -13.48
C LEU A 149 9.02 2.01 -13.82
N THR A 150 8.23 1.03 -13.40
CA THR A 150 6.79 0.95 -13.71
C THR A 150 6.04 2.20 -13.27
N VAL A 151 6.37 2.75 -12.09
CA VAL A 151 5.76 3.98 -11.56
C VAL A 151 6.06 5.20 -12.45
N LEU A 152 7.16 5.16 -13.21
CA LEU A 152 7.53 6.20 -14.17
C LEU A 152 6.84 6.02 -15.53
N GLY A 153 6.04 4.97 -15.69
CA GLY A 153 5.37 4.60 -16.94
C GLY A 153 6.22 3.74 -17.87
N LEU A 154 7.39 3.28 -17.42
CA LEU A 154 8.22 2.32 -18.14
C LEU A 154 8.00 0.94 -17.53
N HIS A 155 7.23 0.08 -18.19
CA HIS A 155 6.83 -1.25 -17.67
C HIS A 155 7.96 -2.28 -17.70
N LYS A 156 9.15 -1.91 -17.19
CA LYS A 156 10.32 -2.76 -17.12
C LYS A 156 11.12 -2.53 -15.84
N LYS A 157 11.89 -3.55 -15.48
CA LYS A 157 12.94 -3.46 -14.47
C LYS A 157 14.29 -3.36 -15.18
N ILE A 158 15.19 -2.56 -14.64
CA ILE A 158 16.53 -2.37 -15.21
C ILE A 158 17.61 -2.47 -14.14
N THR A 159 18.81 -2.89 -14.54
CA THR A 159 19.93 -3.07 -13.61
C THR A 159 20.56 -1.75 -13.21
N ILE A 160 20.92 -1.62 -11.93
CA ILE A 160 21.81 -0.59 -11.39
C ILE A 160 23.24 -0.96 -11.77
N GLY A 161 23.81 -0.25 -12.75
CA GLY A 161 25.19 -0.45 -13.18
C GLY A 161 26.20 0.27 -12.29
N SER A 162 25.84 1.43 -11.75
CA SER A 162 26.71 2.23 -10.89
C SER A 162 25.91 3.04 -9.86
N ILE A 163 26.59 3.41 -8.77
CA ILE A 163 26.06 4.31 -7.74
C ILE A 163 27.07 5.43 -7.56
N GLU A 164 26.63 6.67 -7.72
CA GLU A 164 27.48 7.86 -7.58
C GLU A 164 26.88 8.83 -6.56
N LEU A 165 27.74 9.55 -5.83
CA LEU A 165 27.32 10.67 -4.99
C LEU A 165 27.07 11.89 -5.88
N ALA A 166 25.97 12.59 -5.63
CA ALA A 166 25.59 13.77 -6.38
C ALA A 166 25.35 14.93 -5.43
N ASP A 167 26.19 15.96 -5.58
CA ASP A 167 26.05 17.22 -4.87
C ASP A 167 25.47 18.27 -5.81
N ARG A 168 24.35 18.88 -5.42
CA ARG A 168 23.80 20.03 -6.16
C ARG A 168 23.30 21.10 -5.21
N ILE A 169 23.31 22.35 -5.67
CA ILE A 169 22.66 23.44 -4.95
C ILE A 169 21.18 23.44 -5.34
N ASN A 170 20.29 23.20 -4.37
CA ASN A 170 18.85 23.26 -4.54
C ASN A 170 18.28 24.39 -3.68
N ASN A 171 17.75 25.45 -4.29
CA ASN A 171 17.23 26.65 -3.60
C ASN A 171 18.20 27.26 -2.56
N GLY A 172 19.49 27.31 -2.88
CA GLY A 172 20.53 27.87 -2.00
C GLY A 172 20.96 26.94 -0.86
N LYS A 173 20.44 25.71 -0.78
CA LYS A 173 20.90 24.68 0.16
C LYS A 173 21.66 23.57 -0.58
N PRO A 174 22.74 23.04 0.00
CA PRO A 174 23.38 21.84 -0.53
C PRO A 174 22.41 20.66 -0.41
N TRP A 175 22.20 19.98 -1.52
CA TRP A 175 21.50 18.72 -1.62
C TRP A 175 22.53 17.64 -1.90
N ASN A 176 22.62 16.67 -1.00
CA ASN A 176 23.53 15.54 -1.08
C ASN A 176 22.68 14.31 -1.33
N GLY A 177 22.65 13.83 -2.56
CA GLY A 177 21.90 12.64 -2.91
C GLY A 177 22.74 11.62 -3.65
N ILE A 178 22.06 10.62 -4.17
CA ILE A 178 22.67 9.47 -4.83
C ILE A 178 22.15 9.40 -6.26
N GLY A 179 23.03 9.07 -7.19
CA GLY A 179 22.71 8.76 -8.58
C GLY A 179 22.79 7.27 -8.82
N LEU A 180 21.67 6.67 -9.26
CA LEU A 180 21.62 5.29 -9.72
C LEU A 180 21.80 5.27 -11.24
N GLY A 181 22.95 4.78 -11.71
CA GLY A 181 23.34 4.75 -13.11
C GLY A 181 22.91 3.47 -13.83
N THR A 182 22.47 3.60 -15.07
CA THR A 182 22.10 2.48 -15.95
C THR A 182 22.45 2.75 -17.42
N ASN A 183 22.66 1.68 -18.18
CA ASN A 183 22.84 1.71 -19.64
C ASN A 183 21.72 0.98 -20.40
N GLU A 184 20.69 0.47 -19.70
CA GLU A 184 19.65 -0.40 -20.28
C GLU A 184 18.43 0.38 -20.84
N LEU A 185 18.52 1.71 -20.88
CA LEU A 185 17.47 2.58 -21.42
C LEU A 185 17.73 2.90 -22.90
N THR A 186 16.68 2.84 -23.72
CA THR A 186 16.71 3.35 -25.10
C THR A 186 16.66 4.88 -25.10
N GLU A 187 17.03 5.52 -26.21
CA GLU A 187 16.96 6.99 -26.32
C GLU A 187 15.52 7.53 -26.16
N GLU A 188 14.52 6.80 -26.63
CA GLU A 188 13.10 7.14 -26.47
C GLU A 188 12.69 7.14 -24.99
N GLU A 189 13.11 6.12 -24.22
CA GLU A 189 12.81 6.01 -22.80
C GLU A 189 13.54 7.08 -21.99
N LYS A 190 14.82 7.35 -22.32
CA LYS A 190 15.58 8.45 -21.71
C LYS A 190 14.89 9.78 -21.92
N GLN A 191 14.37 10.03 -23.12
CA GLN A 191 13.67 11.27 -23.45
C GLN A 191 12.32 11.36 -22.72
N HIS A 192 11.57 10.25 -22.64
CA HIS A 192 10.34 10.16 -21.85
C HIS A 192 10.57 10.52 -20.37
N LEU A 193 11.65 10.01 -19.78
CA LEU A 193 12.02 10.33 -18.40
C LEU A 193 12.45 11.81 -18.26
N LYS A 194 13.19 12.37 -19.21
CA LYS A 194 13.61 13.79 -19.17
C LYS A 194 12.43 14.77 -19.26
N GLN A 195 11.37 14.41 -20.00
CA GLN A 195 10.21 15.28 -20.23
C GLN A 195 9.19 15.30 -19.09
N LYS A 196 9.15 14.27 -18.25
CA LYS A 196 8.23 14.23 -17.11
C LYS A 196 8.69 15.16 -16.00
N SER A 197 7.86 16.14 -15.67
CA SER A 197 7.96 16.86 -14.40
C SER A 197 7.52 15.94 -13.27
N PHE A 198 8.49 15.25 -12.67
CA PHE A 198 8.25 14.30 -11.60
C PHE A 198 8.12 15.04 -10.26
N LEU A 199 6.95 14.95 -9.62
CA LEU A 199 6.82 15.25 -8.19
C LEU A 199 7.31 14.03 -7.40
N ASN A 200 8.64 13.92 -7.28
CA ASN A 200 9.36 12.98 -6.43
C ASN A 200 8.81 11.53 -6.31
N PRO A 201 8.69 10.76 -7.41
CA PRO A 201 8.17 9.40 -7.37
C PRO A 201 9.11 8.47 -6.61
N ILE A 202 8.52 7.51 -5.89
CA ILE A 202 9.25 6.44 -5.20
C ILE A 202 9.22 5.20 -6.10
N ILE A 203 10.40 4.68 -6.43
CA ILE A 203 10.57 3.39 -7.13
C ILE A 203 11.01 2.31 -6.16
N ASN A 204 10.67 1.08 -6.49
CA ASN A 204 11.12 -0.10 -5.77
C ASN A 204 12.42 -0.62 -6.37
N ILE A 205 13.33 -1.06 -5.50
CA ILE A 205 14.57 -1.74 -5.85
C ILE A 205 14.44 -3.19 -5.40
N SER A 206 14.70 -4.14 -6.29
CA SER A 206 14.66 -5.56 -5.99
C SER A 206 16.00 -6.26 -6.23
N GLN A 207 16.16 -7.44 -5.63
CA GLN A 207 17.24 -8.35 -6.01
C GLN A 207 17.15 -8.71 -7.51
N SER A 208 18.29 -9.06 -8.10
CA SER A 208 18.40 -9.52 -9.49
C SER A 208 17.76 -10.88 -9.70
#